data_AF-A0A7X8XYA8-F1
#
_entry.id   AF-A0A7X8XYA8-F1
#
_cell.length_a   1.000
_cell.length_b   1.000
_cell.length_c   1.000
_cell.angle_alpha   90.00
_cell.angle_beta   90.00
_cell.angle_gamma   90.00
#
_symmetry.space_group_name_H-M   'P 1'
#
loop_
_entity.id
_entity.type
_entity.pdbx_description
1 polymer ?
#
loop_
_entity_poly.entity_id
_entity_poly.type
_entity_poly.pdbx_seq_one_letter_code
_entity_poly.pdbx_strand_id
1 'polypeptide(L)'
;MNHRIMDIINFKNKLIIAGTRYFQNHTMMDSFTKEFIESNNLHQFNTQLVSGGGRGADELGEEFAIRNGFKLKKFLPDWSQGKKAGPLRNKQMAEYATHLICFWDGESPGSKSMIQLARRYGLKYRVVDYKRNRIVEENAGLLFRK
;
A
#
# COMPACT_ATOMS: atom_id res chain seq x y z
N MET A 1 21.94 10.53 -24.81
CA MET A 1 20.68 9.98 -25.36
C MET A 1 20.19 8.78 -24.53
N ASN A 2 20.03 8.89 -23.20
CA ASN A 2 19.58 7.78 -22.34
C ASN A 2 18.58 8.18 -21.24
N HIS A 3 17.97 9.37 -21.31
CA HIS A 3 17.04 9.82 -20.27
C HIS A 3 15.55 9.61 -20.61
N ARG A 4 15.19 9.26 -21.85
CA ARG A 4 13.78 9.15 -22.28
C ARG A 4 13.14 7.78 -22.09
N ILE A 5 13.91 6.71 -21.81
CA ILE A 5 13.35 5.35 -21.69
C ILE A 5 12.85 5.05 -20.27
N MET A 6 13.32 5.78 -19.25
CA MET A 6 12.89 5.56 -17.86
C MET A 6 11.49 6.12 -17.55
N ASP A 7 10.98 7.02 -18.39
CA ASP A 7 9.73 7.78 -18.13
C ASP A 7 8.45 7.07 -18.58
N ILE A 8 8.52 5.87 -19.18
CA ILE A 8 7.34 5.14 -19.66
C ILE A 8 7.37 3.67 -19.22
N ILE A 9 7.84 3.38 -18.00
CA ILE A 9 7.48 2.10 -17.36
C ILE A 9 6.09 2.28 -16.74
N ASN A 10 5.05 2.01 -17.53
CA ASN A 10 3.69 1.91 -17.00
C ASN A 10 3.56 0.56 -16.29
N PHE A 11 3.79 0.53 -14.98
CA PHE A 11 3.57 -0.66 -14.17
C PHE A 11 2.09 -1.06 -14.23
N LYS A 12 1.81 -2.30 -14.65
CA LYS A 12 0.45 -2.86 -14.66
C LYS A 12 -0.15 -2.81 -13.25
N ASN A 13 0.66 -3.12 -12.24
CA ASN A 13 0.24 -3.20 -10.85
C ASN A 13 0.85 -2.08 -10.02
N LYS A 14 0.05 -1.54 -9.09
CA LYS A 14 0.43 -0.45 -8.20
C LYS A 14 -0.12 -0.82 -6.82
N LEU A 15 0.75 -1.24 -5.91
CA LEU A 15 0.38 -1.73 -4.59
C LEU A 15 0.67 -0.67 -3.54
N ILE A 16 -0.38 -0.16 -2.90
CA ILE A 16 -0.24 0.66 -1.70
C ILE A 16 0.14 -0.22 -0.52
N ILE A 17 1.17 0.19 0.22
CA ILE A 17 1.40 -0.30 1.59
C ILE A 17 1.14 0.87 2.53
N ALA A 18 0.15 0.74 3.40
CA ALA A 18 -0.27 1.80 4.31
C ALA A 18 -0.68 1.24 5.67
N GLY A 19 -0.93 2.12 6.65
CA GLY A 19 -1.34 1.68 7.97
C GLY A 19 -1.22 2.78 9.02
N THR A 20 -1.29 2.37 10.28
CA THR A 20 -1.14 3.30 11.41
C THR A 20 0.32 3.72 11.58
N ARG A 21 0.54 4.92 12.14
CA ARG A 21 1.88 5.49 12.40
C ARG A 21 2.65 4.75 13.50
N TYR A 22 1.95 3.93 14.29
CA TYR A 22 2.51 3.17 15.41
C TYR A 22 2.90 1.73 15.03
N PHE A 23 2.66 1.31 13.79
CA PHE A 23 3.05 -0.02 13.35
C PHE A 23 4.56 -0.08 13.08
N GLN A 24 5.26 -1.00 13.75
CA GLN A 24 6.73 -1.09 13.74
C GLN A 24 7.26 -2.53 13.52
N ASN A 25 6.39 -3.49 13.19
CA ASN A 25 6.79 -4.90 13.09
C ASN A 25 7.19 -5.28 11.66
N HIS A 26 8.50 -5.27 11.37
CA HIS A 26 9.05 -5.62 10.05
C HIS A 26 8.76 -7.07 9.65
N THR A 27 8.86 -8.04 10.56
CA THR A 27 8.62 -9.45 10.25
C THR A 27 7.18 -9.67 9.81
N MET A 28 6.23 -9.04 10.50
CA MET A 28 4.81 -9.09 10.14
C MET A 28 4.53 -8.39 8.82
N MET A 29 5.14 -7.21 8.60
CA MET A 29 5.07 -6.50 7.32
C MET A 29 5.52 -7.41 6.18
N ASP A 30 6.71 -8.00 6.30
CA ASP A 30 7.30 -8.85 5.27
C ASP A 30 6.43 -10.07 4.98
N SER A 31 5.95 -10.74 6.03
CA SER A 31 5.14 -11.96 5.89
C SER A 31 3.84 -11.70 5.15
N PHE A 32 3.00 -10.78 5.63
CA PHE A 32 1.70 -10.51 5.00
C PHE A 32 1.84 -9.87 3.62
N THR A 33 2.86 -9.02 3.41
CA THR A 33 3.08 -8.38 2.11
C THR A 33 3.53 -9.39 1.07
N LYS A 34 4.45 -10.31 1.41
CA LYS A 34 4.89 -11.38 0.49
C LYS A 34 3.74 -12.30 0.10
N GLU A 35 2.95 -12.75 1.08
CA GLU A 35 1.76 -13.58 0.84
C GLU A 35 0.74 -12.87 -0.06
N PHE A 36 0.52 -11.56 0.17
CA PHE A 36 -0.38 -10.76 -0.64
C PHE A 36 0.14 -10.59 -2.09
N ILE A 37 1.45 -10.37 -2.25
CA ILE A 37 2.11 -10.27 -3.55
C ILE A 37 1.96 -11.57 -4.33
N GLU A 38 2.23 -12.71 -3.69
CA GLU A 38 2.15 -14.04 -4.30
C GLU A 38 0.71 -14.37 -4.74
N SER A 39 -0.25 -14.25 -3.82
CA SER A 39 -1.68 -14.54 -4.11
C SER A 39 -2.29 -13.65 -5.19
N ASN A 40 -1.72 -12.46 -5.44
CA ASN A 40 -2.16 -11.55 -6.49
C ASN A 40 -1.27 -11.57 -7.74
N ASN A 41 -0.30 -12.49 -7.83
CA ASN A 41 0.64 -12.62 -8.95
C ASN A 41 1.35 -11.30 -9.29
N LEU A 42 1.82 -10.61 -8.25
CA LEU A 42 2.55 -9.35 -8.35
C LEU A 42 4.05 -9.62 -8.43
N HIS A 43 4.74 -8.93 -9.33
CA HIS A 43 6.18 -9.10 -9.57
C HIS A 43 6.92 -7.76 -9.62
N GLN A 44 8.18 -7.73 -9.22
CA GLN A 44 9.00 -6.50 -9.21
C GLN A 44 9.03 -5.79 -10.58
N PHE A 45 9.07 -6.54 -11.68
CA PHE A 45 9.14 -5.98 -13.03
C PHE A 45 7.81 -5.39 -13.53
N ASN A 46 6.67 -5.72 -12.90
CA ASN A 46 5.34 -5.26 -13.31
C ASN A 46 4.55 -4.55 -12.20
N THR A 47 5.14 -4.41 -11.01
CA THR A 47 4.52 -3.83 -9.82
C THR A 47 5.36 -2.69 -9.27
N GLN A 48 4.71 -1.55 -9.03
CA GLN A 48 5.26 -0.44 -8.27
C GLN A 48 4.62 -0.39 -6.89
N LEU A 49 5.43 -0.21 -5.84
CA LEU A 49 4.92 0.06 -4.50
C LEU A 49 4.64 1.55 -4.32
N VAL A 50 3.54 1.85 -3.63
CA VAL A 50 3.01 3.20 -3.45
C VAL A 50 2.95 3.50 -1.96
N SER A 51 3.55 4.61 -1.55
CA SER A 51 3.62 5.06 -0.15
C SER A 51 3.07 6.48 -0.01
N GLY A 52 2.49 6.77 1.15
CA GLY A 52 2.15 8.12 1.57
C GLY A 52 3.32 8.89 2.21
N GLY A 53 4.45 8.25 2.51
CA GLY A 53 5.57 8.90 3.21
C GLY A 53 5.24 9.29 4.67
N GLY A 54 4.37 8.52 5.33
CA GLY A 54 4.16 8.60 6.77
C GLY A 54 5.19 7.78 7.56
N ARG A 55 5.21 7.95 8.89
CA ARG A 55 5.90 7.02 9.80
C ARG A 55 5.16 5.69 9.91
N GLY A 56 5.85 4.67 10.42
CA GLY A 56 5.24 3.38 10.72
C GLY A 56 5.01 2.58 9.45
N ALA A 57 3.76 2.21 9.14
CA ALA A 57 3.49 1.31 8.01
C ALA A 57 3.96 1.82 6.63
N ASP A 58 3.84 3.13 6.36
CA ASP A 58 4.35 3.72 5.11
C ASP A 58 5.89 3.56 5.03
N GLU A 59 6.61 4.02 6.06
CA GLU A 59 8.07 3.90 6.19
C GLU A 59 8.57 2.46 6.04
N LEU A 60 7.97 1.52 6.76
CA LEU A 60 8.27 0.09 6.64
C LEU A 60 8.00 -0.46 5.24
N GLY A 61 6.95 0.04 4.57
CA GLY A 61 6.61 -0.34 3.20
C GLY A 61 7.63 0.19 2.19
N GLU A 62 8.18 1.38 2.42
CA GLU A 62 9.26 1.95 1.61
C GLU A 62 10.55 1.14 1.75
N GLU A 63 10.90 0.76 2.97
CA GLU A 63 12.04 -0.12 3.24
C GLU A 63 11.85 -1.51 2.62
N PHE A 64 10.64 -2.08 2.72
CA PHE A 64 10.29 -3.33 2.05
C PHE A 64 10.51 -3.21 0.54
N ALA A 65 10.08 -2.10 -0.07
CA ALA A 65 10.26 -1.86 -1.49
C ALA A 65 11.74 -1.90 -1.89
N ILE A 66 12.57 -1.18 -1.16
CA ILE A 66 14.01 -1.09 -1.42
C ILE A 66 14.67 -2.46 -1.25
N ARG A 67 14.45 -3.13 -0.11
CA ARG A 67 15.07 -4.44 0.19
C ARG A 67 14.67 -5.52 -0.79
N ASN A 68 13.44 -5.46 -1.31
CA ASN A 68 12.90 -6.46 -2.23
C ASN A 68 12.85 -5.95 -3.68
N GLY A 69 13.66 -4.96 -4.06
CA GLY A 69 13.85 -4.57 -5.47
C GLY A 69 12.63 -4.00 -6.20
N PHE A 70 11.59 -3.57 -5.49
CA PHE A 70 10.43 -2.91 -6.11
C PHE A 70 10.72 -1.44 -6.40
N LYS A 71 10.17 -0.91 -7.49
CA LYS A 71 10.11 0.54 -7.67
C LYS A 71 9.13 1.15 -6.68
N LEU A 72 9.46 2.34 -6.19
CA LEU A 72 8.69 3.06 -5.18
C LEU A 72 8.18 4.39 -5.74
N LYS A 73 6.89 4.69 -5.51
CA LYS A 73 6.28 5.99 -5.77
C LYS A 73 5.71 6.56 -4.47
N LYS A 74 6.16 7.75 -4.09
CA LYS A 74 5.64 8.46 -2.90
C LYS A 74 4.62 9.51 -3.30
N PHE A 75 3.52 9.58 -2.56
CA PHE A 75 2.53 10.65 -2.60
C PHE A 75 2.62 11.41 -1.27
N LEU A 76 3.40 12.49 -1.26
CA LEU A 76 3.56 13.30 -0.06
C LEU A 76 2.38 14.28 0.08
N PRO A 77 1.82 14.46 1.28
CA PRO A 77 0.73 15.40 1.49
C PRO A 77 1.22 16.84 1.33
N ASP A 78 0.49 17.63 0.55
CA ASP A 78 0.72 19.08 0.45
C ASP A 78 0.10 19.80 1.65
N TRP A 79 0.89 20.01 2.70
CA TRP A 79 0.42 20.64 3.93
C TRP A 79 0.00 22.11 3.78
N SER A 80 0.29 22.78 2.66
CA SER A 80 -0.28 24.10 2.36
C SER A 80 -1.82 24.06 2.27
N GLN A 81 -2.38 22.88 1.97
CA GLN A 81 -3.81 22.61 1.96
C GLN A 81 -4.40 22.40 3.37
N GLY A 82 -3.58 22.44 4.43
CA GLY A 82 -4.01 22.25 5.81
C GLY A 82 -4.53 20.85 6.11
N LYS A 83 -5.58 20.73 6.94
CA LYS A 83 -6.10 19.44 7.45
C LYS A 83 -6.56 18.47 6.35
N LYS A 84 -6.94 18.97 5.17
CA LYS A 84 -7.36 18.13 4.03
C LYS A 84 -6.20 17.52 3.24
N ALA A 85 -4.94 17.92 3.50
CA ALA A 85 -3.77 17.44 2.78
C ALA A 85 -3.64 15.91 2.80
N GLY A 86 -3.74 15.30 4.00
CA GLY A 86 -3.69 13.84 4.15
C GLY A 86 -4.83 13.11 3.43
N PRO A 87 -6.10 13.48 3.65
CA PRO A 87 -7.22 12.90 2.92
C PRO A 87 -7.13 13.05 1.40
N LEU A 88 -6.72 14.21 0.89
CA LEU A 88 -6.55 14.46 -0.55
C LEU A 88 -5.46 13.55 -1.13
N ARG A 89 -4.32 13.45 -0.42
CA ARG A 89 -3.24 12.53 -0.77
C ARG A 89 -3.74 11.09 -0.81
N ASN A 90 -4.46 10.62 0.21
CA ASN A 90 -5.00 9.25 0.24
C ASN A 90 -5.91 8.97 -0.97
N LYS A 91 -6.73 9.96 -1.36
CA LYS A 91 -7.56 9.88 -2.56
C LYS A 91 -6.72 9.72 -3.83
N GLN A 92 -5.66 10.53 -3.99
CA GLN A 92 -4.74 10.44 -5.12
C GLN A 92 -4.05 9.06 -5.20
N MET A 93 -3.64 8.50 -4.06
CA MET A 93 -3.09 7.15 -4.01
C MET A 93 -4.12 6.11 -4.46
N ALA A 94 -5.36 6.19 -3.97
CA ALA A 94 -6.43 5.26 -4.37
C ALA A 94 -6.75 5.33 -5.87
N GLU A 95 -6.80 6.53 -6.44
CA GLU A 95 -7.03 6.74 -7.88
C GLU A 95 -5.91 6.17 -8.74
N TYR A 96 -4.68 6.22 -8.23
CA TYR A 96 -3.51 5.72 -8.93
C TYR A 96 -3.39 4.20 -8.85
N ALA A 97 -3.67 3.62 -7.69
CA ALA A 97 -3.30 2.26 -7.36
C ALA A 97 -4.29 1.19 -7.87
N THR A 98 -3.82 -0.06 -7.91
CA THR A 98 -4.65 -1.23 -8.22
C THR A 98 -4.84 -2.14 -7.01
N HIS A 99 -3.94 -2.06 -6.02
CA HIS A 99 -3.97 -2.89 -4.83
C HIS A 99 -3.67 -2.09 -3.55
N LEU A 100 -4.12 -2.60 -2.41
CA LEU A 100 -3.81 -2.07 -1.06
C LEU A 100 -3.54 -3.21 -0.07
N ILE A 101 -2.45 -3.13 0.68
CA ILE A 101 -2.32 -3.82 1.96
C ILE A 101 -2.26 -2.78 3.09
N CYS A 102 -3.15 -2.93 4.08
CA CYS A 102 -3.27 -1.97 5.18
C CYS A 102 -3.04 -2.63 6.55
N PHE A 103 -2.04 -2.16 7.29
CA PHE A 103 -1.74 -2.59 8.67
C PHE A 103 -2.45 -1.67 9.66
N TRP A 104 -3.56 -2.14 10.22
CA TRP A 104 -4.49 -1.32 10.98
C TRP A 104 -4.60 -1.77 12.45
N ASP A 105 -4.78 -0.80 13.35
CA ASP A 105 -4.98 -0.98 14.79
C ASP A 105 -6.47 -1.11 15.17
N GLY A 106 -7.38 -0.95 14.21
CA GLY A 106 -8.83 -0.89 14.42
C GLY A 106 -9.39 0.51 14.68
N GLU A 107 -8.52 1.53 14.81
CA GLU A 107 -8.91 2.86 15.31
C GLU A 107 -8.40 4.01 14.44
N SER A 108 -7.20 3.90 13.87
CA SER A 108 -6.54 4.95 13.07
C SER A 108 -7.47 5.52 11.98
N PRO A 109 -7.89 6.80 12.09
CA PRO A 109 -8.80 7.41 11.14
C PRO A 109 -8.22 7.49 9.73
N GLY A 110 -6.90 7.74 9.62
CA GLY A 110 -6.21 7.80 8.34
C GLY A 110 -6.20 6.46 7.61
N SER A 111 -5.96 5.37 8.34
CA SER A 111 -5.99 4.01 7.78
C SER A 111 -7.41 3.61 7.39
N LYS A 112 -8.40 3.89 8.26
CA LYS A 112 -9.82 3.68 7.96
C LYS A 112 -10.25 4.41 6.68
N SER A 113 -9.81 5.65 6.49
CA SER A 113 -10.05 6.42 5.27
C SER A 113 -9.44 5.75 4.04
N MET A 114 -8.19 5.28 4.11
CA MET A 114 -7.53 4.58 3.01
C MET A 114 -8.26 3.28 2.62
N ILE A 115 -8.71 2.50 3.60
CA ILE A 115 -9.48 1.27 3.37
C ILE A 115 -10.82 1.59 2.68
N GLN A 116 -11.53 2.62 3.13
CA GLN A 116 -12.79 3.04 2.50
C GLN A 116 -12.59 3.49 1.04
N LEU A 117 -11.49 4.20 0.76
CA LEU A 117 -11.15 4.60 -0.60
C LEU A 117 -10.83 3.38 -1.46
N ALA A 118 -10.07 2.40 -0.96
CA ALA A 118 -9.80 1.17 -1.68
C ALA A 118 -11.09 0.45 -2.11
N ARG A 119 -12.08 0.35 -1.23
CA ARG A 119 -13.41 -0.20 -1.57
C ARG A 119 -14.08 0.61 -2.68
N ARG A 120 -14.11 1.93 -2.52
CA ARG A 120 -14.78 2.85 -3.46
C ARG A 120 -14.18 2.80 -4.87
N TYR A 121 -12.85 2.72 -4.96
CA TYR A 121 -12.12 2.72 -6.22
C TYR A 121 -11.88 1.30 -6.78
N GLY A 122 -12.44 0.26 -6.15
CA GLY A 122 -12.38 -1.11 -6.65
C GLY A 122 -10.98 -1.74 -6.60
N LEU A 123 -10.13 -1.32 -5.66
CA LEU A 123 -8.82 -1.94 -5.46
C LEU A 123 -9.00 -3.36 -4.94
N LYS A 124 -8.05 -4.25 -5.28
CA LYS A 124 -7.85 -5.48 -4.51
C LYS A 124 -7.14 -5.14 -3.22
N TYR A 125 -7.70 -5.50 -2.08
CA TYR A 125 -7.15 -5.10 -0.79
C TYR A 125 -7.14 -6.21 0.24
N ARG A 126 -6.24 -6.03 1.22
CA ARG A 126 -6.14 -6.80 2.46
C ARG A 126 -5.93 -5.85 3.64
N VAL A 127 -6.67 -6.09 4.72
CA VAL A 127 -6.54 -5.37 5.99
C VAL A 127 -6.06 -6.36 7.04
N VAL A 128 -4.92 -6.03 7.65
CA VAL A 128 -4.29 -6.81 8.70
C VAL A 128 -4.49 -6.07 10.02
N ASP A 129 -5.15 -6.73 10.98
CA ASP A 129 -5.12 -6.30 12.38
C ASP A 129 -3.79 -6.76 12.97
N TYR A 130 -2.82 -5.83 13.03
CA TYR A 130 -1.47 -6.16 13.48
C TYR A 130 -1.39 -6.44 14.97
N LYS A 131 -2.37 -5.98 15.77
CA LYS A 131 -2.41 -6.27 17.22
C LYS A 131 -2.82 -7.72 17.47
N ARG A 132 -3.64 -8.29 16.59
CA ARG A 132 -4.13 -9.68 16.68
C ARG A 132 -3.47 -10.63 15.67
N ASN A 133 -2.50 -10.13 14.91
CA ASN A 133 -1.75 -10.88 13.89
C ASN A 133 -2.67 -11.67 12.94
N ARG A 134 -3.70 -11.01 12.38
CA ARG A 134 -4.67 -11.68 11.50
C ARG A 134 -5.21 -10.76 10.41
N ILE A 135 -5.64 -11.36 9.31
CA ILE A 135 -6.44 -10.67 8.30
C ILE A 135 -7.84 -10.48 8.86
N VAL A 136 -8.37 -9.26 8.80
CA VAL A 136 -9.73 -8.93 9.24
C VAL A 136 -10.66 -8.62 8.07
N GLU A 137 -10.11 -8.33 6.90
CA GLU A 137 -10.88 -8.05 5.70
C GLU A 137 -10.00 -8.18 4.45
N GLU A 138 -10.51 -8.79 3.38
CA GLU A 138 -9.88 -8.77 2.06
C GLU A 138 -10.90 -9.02 0.94
N ASN A 139 -10.59 -8.52 -0.27
CA ASN A 139 -11.30 -8.87 -1.51
C ASN A 139 -10.33 -9.31 -2.62
N ALA A 140 -9.07 -9.59 -2.26
CA ALA A 140 -8.10 -10.17 -3.16
C ALA A 140 -8.60 -11.56 -3.59
N GLY A 141 -8.52 -11.83 -4.89
CA GLY A 141 -9.13 -13.00 -5.51
C GLY A 141 -8.72 -14.28 -4.79
N LEU A 142 -9.70 -14.95 -4.17
CA LEU A 142 -9.59 -16.33 -3.73
C LEU A 142 -9.46 -17.22 -4.98
N LEU A 143 -8.23 -17.36 -5.49
CA LEU A 143 -7.87 -18.54 -6.26
C LEU A 143 -7.65 -19.67 -5.23
N PHE A 144 -8.73 -20.43 -5.02
CA PHE A 144 -8.79 -21.72 -4.32
C PHE A 144 -8.41 -21.72 -2.83
N ARG A 145 -9.42 -21.50 -1.97
CA ARG A 145 -9.53 -22.31 -0.76
C ARG A 145 -10.32 -23.57 -1.13
N LYS A 146 -9.62 -24.69 -1.31
CA LYS A 146 -10.21 -26.04 -1.27
C LYS A 146 -10.65 -26.35 0.15
#